data_AF-A0A3C1EJJ0-F1
#
_entry.id   AF-A0A3C1EJJ0-F1
#
_cell.length_a   1.000
_cell.length_b   1.000
_cell.length_c   1.000
_cell.angle_alpha   90.00
_cell.angle_beta   90.00
_cell.angle_gamma   90.00
#
_symmetry.space_group_name_H-M   'P 1'
#
loop_
_entity.id
_entity.type
_entity.pdbx_description
1 polymer ?
#
loop_
_entity_poly.entity_id
_entity_poly.type
_entity_poly.pdbx_seq_one_letter_code
_entity_poly.pdbx_strand_id
1 'polypeptide(L)'
;MTFLDGRTYNQQVFMEHQAVTGGGPGWERVIDKYGITYFVLKTMDSSGMILPIVPILANDPNWALVFSDGLFVVFVRKTPELAGYVQAHEMPKGILPRHIIEEAFHYTYLGISPVVAYQTVANMYLIMGDRPRAIQSLRSALEEVDDPYLRSRLMQLEQGQSGPAR
;
A
#
# COMPACT_ATOMS: atom_id res chain seq x y z
N MET A 1 1.16 -6.57 24.19
CA MET A 1 1.45 -7.11 22.84
C MET A 1 2.88 -6.71 22.50
N THR A 2 3.82 -7.66 22.57
CA THR A 2 5.22 -7.40 22.25
C THR A 2 5.42 -7.68 20.78
N PHE A 3 5.53 -6.64 19.96
CA PHE A 3 6.08 -6.80 18.62
C PHE A 3 7.57 -7.09 18.76
N LEU A 4 8.01 -8.29 18.39
CA LEU A 4 9.43 -8.58 18.16
C LEU A 4 9.81 -7.97 16.81
N ASP A 5 9.88 -6.65 16.78
CA ASP A 5 10.33 -5.89 15.65
C ASP A 5 11.49 -5.02 16.12
N GLY A 6 12.68 -5.28 15.59
CA GLY A 6 13.96 -4.70 16.04
C GLY A 6 14.04 -3.17 15.96
N ARG A 7 12.98 -2.48 15.50
CA ARG A 7 12.83 -1.02 15.53
C ARG A 7 13.14 -0.37 16.88
N THR A 8 12.90 -1.06 18.00
CA THR A 8 13.20 -0.51 19.34
C THR A 8 14.61 -0.83 19.83
N TYR A 9 15.45 -1.48 19.01
CA TYR A 9 16.81 -1.86 19.40
C TYR A 9 17.66 -0.62 19.68
N ASN A 10 17.67 0.34 18.76
CA ASN A 10 18.23 1.67 18.96
C ASN A 10 17.64 2.68 17.96
N GLN A 11 17.93 3.97 18.17
CA GLN A 11 17.43 5.05 17.33
C GLN A 11 17.88 4.93 15.86
N GLN A 12 19.09 4.44 15.60
CA GLN A 12 19.57 4.26 14.23
C GLN A 12 18.74 3.23 13.46
N VAL A 13 18.46 2.07 14.07
CA VAL A 13 17.63 1.03 13.46
C VAL A 13 16.21 1.54 13.22
N PHE A 14 15.66 2.33 14.14
CA PHE A 14 14.36 2.98 13.94
C PHE A 14 14.37 3.93 12.73
N MET A 15 15.38 4.79 12.61
CA MET A 15 15.50 5.72 11.48
C MET A 15 15.71 5.00 10.13
N GLU A 16 16.53 3.95 10.14
CA GLU A 16 16.76 3.09 8.96
C GLU A 16 15.48 2.37 8.54
N HIS A 17 14.70 1.85 9.50
CA HIS A 17 13.36 1.29 9.22
C HIS A 17 12.44 2.34 8.59
N GLN A 18 12.33 3.54 9.19
CA GLN A 18 11.46 4.61 8.67
C GLN A 18 11.88 5.04 7.26
N ALA A 19 13.19 5.09 6.98
CA ALA A 19 13.70 5.37 5.64
C ALA A 19 13.27 4.30 4.63
N VAL A 20 13.33 3.02 5.02
CA VAL A 20 12.91 1.91 4.16
C VAL A 20 11.40 1.91 3.93
N THR A 21 10.56 1.92 4.97
CA THR A 21 9.10 1.89 4.81
C THR A 21 8.55 3.15 4.14
N GLY A 22 9.20 4.28 4.38
CA GLY A 22 8.88 5.57 3.76
C GLY A 22 9.44 5.73 2.34
N GLY A 23 10.23 4.77 1.82
CA GLY A 23 10.83 4.90 0.49
C GLY A 23 11.76 6.12 0.38
N GLY A 24 12.38 6.53 1.49
CA GLY A 24 13.19 7.73 1.56
C GLY A 24 14.53 7.58 0.80
N PRO A 25 15.19 8.68 0.42
CA PRO A 25 16.47 8.63 -0.27
C PRO A 25 17.50 7.75 0.47
N GLY A 26 18.09 6.78 -0.25
CA GLY A 26 19.11 5.89 0.30
C GLY A 26 18.58 4.65 1.00
N TRP A 27 17.28 4.36 0.93
CA TRP A 27 16.70 3.11 1.44
C TRP A 27 17.37 1.87 0.84
N GLU A 28 17.82 1.94 -0.42
CA GLU A 28 18.55 0.87 -1.11
C GLU A 28 19.84 0.49 -0.36
N ARG A 29 20.58 1.50 0.12
CA ARG A 29 21.81 1.26 0.88
C ARG A 29 21.52 0.58 2.22
N VAL A 30 20.38 0.89 2.82
CA VAL A 30 19.95 0.25 4.07
C VAL A 30 19.65 -1.22 3.82
N ILE A 31 18.86 -1.55 2.79
CA ILE A 31 18.53 -2.95 2.48
C ILE A 31 19.77 -3.75 2.07
N ASP A 32 20.74 -3.13 1.39
CA ASP A 32 21.99 -3.77 1.02
C ASP A 32 22.90 -4.00 2.23
N LYS A 33 23.01 -3.02 3.14
CA LYS A 33 23.75 -3.14 4.40
C LYS A 33 23.31 -4.36 5.22
N TYR A 34 22.01 -4.66 5.23
CA TYR A 34 21.45 -5.80 5.97
C TYR A 34 21.25 -7.07 5.13
N GLY A 35 21.58 -7.06 3.84
CA GLY A 35 21.39 -8.20 2.95
C GLY A 35 19.90 -8.58 2.78
N ILE A 36 18.98 -7.60 2.82
CA ILE A 36 17.54 -7.84 2.74
C ILE A 36 17.17 -8.30 1.32
N THR A 37 16.69 -9.54 1.23
CA THR A 37 16.22 -10.19 -0.01
C THR A 37 14.72 -10.39 -0.04
N TYR A 38 14.02 -10.11 1.06
CA TYR A 38 12.57 -10.28 1.20
C TYR A 38 11.97 -9.10 1.95
N PHE A 39 10.79 -8.70 1.50
CA PHE A 39 9.90 -7.76 2.18
C PHE A 39 8.62 -8.49 2.54
N VAL A 40 8.29 -8.56 3.82
CA VAL A 40 7.03 -9.08 4.34
C VAL A 40 6.33 -7.94 5.06
N LEU A 41 5.26 -7.40 4.46
CA LEU A 41 4.60 -6.20 4.99
C LEU A 41 3.11 -6.17 4.66
N LYS A 42 2.38 -5.46 5.52
CA LYS A 42 1.09 -4.86 5.18
C LYS A 42 1.25 -3.82 4.09
N THR A 43 0.23 -3.55 3.29
CA THR A 43 0.30 -2.45 2.32
C THR A 43 -0.04 -1.09 2.92
N MET A 44 -0.67 -1.06 4.10
CA MET A 44 -1.11 0.16 4.76
C MET A 44 -0.53 0.30 6.18
N ASP A 45 -0.24 1.55 6.59
CA ASP A 45 0.14 1.87 7.96
C ASP A 45 -1.08 2.08 8.87
N SER A 46 -0.87 2.34 10.16
CA SER A 46 -1.95 2.56 11.13
C SER A 46 -2.78 3.83 10.89
N SER A 47 -2.38 4.71 9.99
CA SER A 47 -3.18 5.88 9.59
C SER A 47 -4.18 5.55 8.48
N GLY A 48 -4.08 4.37 7.88
CA GLY A 48 -4.88 3.97 6.70
C GLY A 48 -4.27 4.45 5.38
N MET A 49 -3.02 4.93 5.41
CA MET A 49 -2.28 5.34 4.21
C MET A 49 -1.46 4.17 3.67
N ILE A 50 -1.32 4.10 2.35
CA ILE A 50 -0.45 3.12 1.69
C ILE A 50 1.00 3.41 2.08
N LEU A 51 1.75 2.39 2.51
CA LEU A 51 3.18 2.52 2.79
C LEU A 51 3.92 2.92 1.50
N PRO A 52 4.70 4.01 1.50
CA PRO A 52 5.37 4.48 0.28
C PRO A 52 6.31 3.46 -0.39
N ILE A 53 6.87 2.52 0.38
CA ILE A 53 7.68 1.44 -0.18
C ILE A 53 6.90 0.49 -1.10
N VAL A 54 5.58 0.34 -0.90
CA VAL A 54 4.74 -0.57 -1.69
C VAL A 54 4.74 -0.21 -3.18
N PRO A 55 4.38 1.03 -3.60
CA PRO A 55 4.45 1.39 -5.02
C PRO A 55 5.88 1.38 -5.56
N ILE A 56 6.91 1.61 -4.74
CA ILE A 56 8.31 1.50 -5.17
C ILE A 56 8.65 0.07 -5.56
N LEU A 57 8.39 -0.90 -4.68
CA LEU A 57 8.60 -2.32 -4.97
C LEU A 57 7.69 -2.83 -6.10
N ALA A 58 6.47 -2.28 -6.21
CA ALA A 58 5.56 -2.60 -7.29
C ALA A 58 6.14 -2.22 -8.67
N ASN A 59 6.83 -1.09 -8.76
CA ASN A 59 7.38 -0.58 -10.03
C ASN A 59 8.82 -1.04 -10.30
N ASP A 60 9.55 -1.55 -9.30
CA ASP A 60 10.93 -2.01 -9.48
C ASP A 60 10.98 -3.42 -10.10
N PRO A 61 11.58 -3.62 -11.29
CA PRO A 61 11.70 -4.93 -11.91
C PRO A 61 12.58 -5.92 -11.13
N ASN A 62 13.43 -5.43 -10.22
CA ASN A 62 14.29 -6.26 -9.37
C ASN A 62 13.55 -6.91 -8.20
N TRP A 63 12.27 -6.58 -7.99
CA TRP A 63 11.44 -7.19 -6.96
C TRP A 63 10.28 -7.94 -7.59
N ALA A 64 10.08 -9.20 -7.20
CA ALA A 64 8.94 -10.04 -7.59
C ALA A 64 7.90 -10.01 -6.48
N LEU A 65 6.62 -9.85 -6.80
CA LEU A 65 5.54 -10.15 -5.85
C LEU A 65 5.32 -11.66 -5.87
N VAL A 66 5.34 -12.33 -4.72
CA VAL A 66 5.21 -13.81 -4.64
C VAL A 66 4.06 -14.26 -3.73
N PHE A 67 3.44 -13.33 -3.01
CA PHE A 67 2.33 -13.62 -2.10
C PHE A 67 1.44 -12.39 -1.93
N SER A 68 0.14 -12.63 -1.83
CA SER A 68 -0.90 -11.63 -1.52
C SER A 68 -2.14 -12.35 -0.99
N ASP A 69 -2.61 -12.00 0.21
CA ASP A 69 -3.81 -12.59 0.85
C ASP A 69 -4.89 -11.58 1.27
N GLY A 70 -4.73 -10.31 0.89
CA GLY A 70 -5.62 -9.21 1.29
C GLY A 70 -5.25 -8.53 2.61
N LEU A 71 -4.18 -8.97 3.29
CA LEU A 71 -3.62 -8.30 4.47
C LEU A 71 -2.10 -8.11 4.39
N PHE A 72 -1.38 -9.08 3.83
CA PHE A 72 0.07 -9.08 3.69
C PHE A 72 0.49 -9.37 2.25
N VAL A 73 1.56 -8.71 1.85
CA VAL A 73 2.28 -8.98 0.61
C VAL A 73 3.69 -9.43 0.92
N VAL A 74 4.23 -10.29 0.05
CA VAL A 74 5.65 -10.65 0.07
C VAL A 74 6.30 -10.27 -1.25
N PHE A 75 7.33 -9.42 -1.18
CA PHE A 75 8.22 -9.17 -2.30
C PHE A 75 9.57 -9.87 -2.11
N VAL A 76 10.09 -10.44 -3.19
CA VAL A 76 11.37 -11.15 -3.23
C VAL A 76 12.31 -10.46 -4.20
N ARG A 77 13.56 -10.22 -3.80
CA ARG A 77 14.58 -9.68 -4.68
C ARG A 77 14.95 -10.70 -5.75
N LYS A 78 14.97 -10.31 -7.02
CA LYS A 78 15.38 -11.14 -8.15
C LYS A 78 16.91 -11.24 -8.19
N THR A 79 17.45 -12.22 -7.47
CA THR A 79 18.88 -12.57 -7.51
C THR A 79 19.08 -13.95 -8.14
N PRO A 80 20.30 -14.29 -8.62
CA PRO A 80 20.57 -15.62 -9.16
C PRO A 80 20.24 -16.76 -8.19
N GLU A 81 20.47 -16.56 -6.89
CA GLU A 81 20.21 -17.54 -5.85
C GLU A 81 18.72 -17.82 -5.66
N LEU A 82 17.85 -16.84 -5.94
CA LEU A 82 16.40 -16.92 -5.77
C LEU A 82 15.64 -17.11 -7.09
N ALA A 83 16.34 -17.23 -8.21
CA ALA A 83 15.73 -17.30 -9.54
C ALA A 83 14.71 -18.44 -9.65
N GLY A 84 15.02 -19.63 -9.14
CA GLY A 84 14.10 -20.78 -9.16
C GLY A 84 12.83 -20.54 -8.34
N TYR A 85 12.94 -19.88 -7.17
CA TYR A 85 11.79 -19.54 -6.34
C TYR A 85 10.91 -18.48 -7.01
N VAL A 86 11.53 -17.41 -7.53
CA VAL A 86 10.80 -16.35 -8.24
C VAL A 86 10.06 -16.92 -9.43
N GLN A 87 10.71 -17.77 -10.24
CA GLN A 87 10.08 -18.39 -11.40
C GLN A 87 8.86 -19.24 -11.03
N ALA A 88 8.89 -19.93 -9.89
CA ALA A 88 7.80 -20.80 -9.44
C ALA A 88 6.62 -20.05 -8.80
N HIS A 89 6.85 -18.85 -8.26
CA HIS A 89 5.89 -18.17 -7.37
C HIS A 89 5.55 -16.73 -7.77
N GLU A 90 6.20 -16.13 -8.77
CA GLU A 90 5.93 -14.75 -9.16
C GLU A 90 4.47 -14.57 -9.60
N MET A 91 3.83 -13.56 -9.01
CA MET A 91 2.47 -13.13 -9.28
C MET A 91 2.49 -11.82 -10.07
N PRO A 92 1.49 -11.57 -10.92
CA PRO A 92 1.34 -10.27 -11.56
C PRO A 92 1.12 -9.16 -10.52
N LYS A 93 1.96 -8.13 -10.53
CA LYS A 93 1.84 -7.00 -9.61
C LYS A 93 0.56 -6.16 -9.78
N GLY A 94 -0.15 -6.35 -10.91
CA GLY A 94 -1.46 -5.75 -11.16
C GLY A 94 -2.56 -6.18 -10.19
N ILE A 95 -2.32 -7.19 -9.32
CA ILE A 95 -3.26 -7.58 -8.26
C ILE A 95 -3.25 -6.61 -7.06
N LEU A 96 -2.22 -5.77 -6.91
CA LEU A 96 -2.03 -4.94 -5.72
C LEU A 96 -3.19 -3.98 -5.43
N PRO A 97 -3.83 -3.31 -6.41
CA PRO A 97 -5.00 -2.48 -6.11
C PRO A 97 -6.14 -3.27 -5.44
N ARG A 98 -6.38 -4.52 -5.84
CA ARG A 98 -7.38 -5.39 -5.19
C ARG A 98 -6.96 -5.76 -3.78
N HIS A 99 -5.70 -6.13 -3.58
CA HIS A 99 -5.14 -6.40 -2.26
C HIS A 99 -5.35 -5.21 -1.31
N ILE A 100 -5.00 -4.00 -1.75
CA ILE A 100 -5.12 -2.77 -0.97
C ILE A 100 -6.60 -2.50 -0.62
N ILE A 101 -7.54 -2.80 -1.52
CA ILE A 101 -8.98 -2.68 -1.24
C ILE A 101 -9.41 -3.63 -0.12
N GLU A 102 -8.97 -4.89 -0.17
CA GLU A 102 -9.26 -5.90 0.85
C GLU A 102 -8.71 -5.49 2.22
N GLU A 103 -7.46 -5.00 2.26
CA GLU A 103 -6.85 -4.51 3.49
C GLU A 103 -7.58 -3.25 4.02
N ALA A 104 -7.92 -2.31 3.14
CA ALA A 104 -8.64 -1.09 3.53
C ALA A 104 -10.03 -1.39 4.10
N PHE A 105 -10.77 -2.36 3.56
CA PHE A 105 -12.04 -2.80 4.16
C PHE A 105 -11.84 -3.49 5.50
N HIS A 106 -10.73 -4.20 5.70
CA HIS A 106 -10.40 -4.70 7.04
C HIS A 106 -10.16 -3.54 8.02
N TYR A 107 -9.53 -2.46 7.59
CA TYR A 107 -9.30 -1.27 8.40
C TYR A 107 -10.60 -0.55 8.77
N THR A 108 -11.57 -0.44 7.84
CA THR A 108 -12.88 0.13 8.16
C THR A 108 -13.62 -0.72 9.19
N TYR A 109 -13.56 -2.06 9.08
CA TYR A 109 -14.15 -2.97 10.07
C TYR A 109 -13.53 -2.80 11.46
N LEU A 110 -12.22 -2.54 11.54
CA LEU A 110 -11.52 -2.25 12.80
C LEU A 110 -11.72 -0.82 13.32
N GLY A 111 -12.39 0.06 12.57
CA GLY A 111 -12.55 1.47 12.91
C GLY A 111 -11.27 2.30 12.79
N ILE A 112 -10.27 1.82 12.04
CA ILE A 112 -9.00 2.53 11.83
C ILE A 112 -9.17 3.51 10.68
N SER A 113 -9.22 4.81 10.99
CA SER A 113 -9.30 5.90 10.01
C SER A 113 -10.28 5.62 8.86
N PRO A 114 -11.56 5.31 9.12
CA PRO A 114 -12.49 4.81 8.12
C PRO A 114 -12.64 5.75 6.91
N VAL A 115 -12.59 7.07 7.14
CA VAL A 115 -12.59 8.10 6.10
C VAL A 115 -11.37 7.97 5.16
N VAL A 116 -10.18 7.73 5.71
CA VAL A 116 -8.94 7.55 4.92
C VAL A 116 -8.99 6.22 4.17
N ALA A 117 -9.43 5.15 4.83
CA ALA A 117 -9.57 3.84 4.20
C ALA A 117 -10.53 3.89 3.00
N TYR A 118 -11.71 4.49 3.14
CA TYR A 118 -12.64 4.64 2.01
C TYR A 118 -12.08 5.51 0.86
N GLN A 119 -11.31 6.55 1.16
CA GLN A 119 -10.60 7.31 0.14
C GLN A 119 -9.55 6.46 -0.59
N THR A 120 -8.81 5.62 0.15
CA THR A 120 -7.86 4.66 -0.42
C THR A 120 -8.57 3.65 -1.33
N VAL A 121 -9.70 3.09 -0.90
CA VAL A 121 -10.54 2.20 -1.73
C VAL A 121 -10.99 2.92 -3.01
N ALA A 122 -11.47 4.16 -2.90
CA ALA A 122 -11.87 4.95 -4.06
C ALA A 122 -10.72 5.14 -5.06
N ASN A 123 -9.51 5.47 -4.57
CA ASN A 123 -8.31 5.59 -5.41
C ASN A 123 -7.99 4.29 -6.15
N MET A 124 -8.03 3.15 -5.46
CA MET A 124 -7.71 1.86 -6.07
C MET A 124 -8.72 1.49 -7.15
N TYR A 125 -10.01 1.74 -6.93
CA TYR A 125 -11.03 1.53 -7.96
C TYR A 125 -10.82 2.42 -9.18
N LEU A 126 -10.38 3.68 -9.00
CA LEU A 126 -10.04 4.55 -10.12
C LEU A 126 -8.83 4.04 -10.92
N ILE A 127 -7.79 3.54 -10.25
CA ILE A 127 -6.65 2.90 -10.92
C ILE A 127 -7.11 1.68 -11.74
N MET A 128 -8.09 0.95 -11.24
CA MET A 128 -8.69 -0.20 -11.92
C MET A 128 -9.71 0.18 -13.00
N GLY A 129 -10.01 1.48 -13.19
CA GLY A 129 -11.02 1.97 -14.13
C GLY A 129 -12.48 1.78 -13.67
N ASP A 130 -12.70 1.35 -12.43
CA ASP A 130 -14.03 1.12 -11.85
C ASP A 130 -14.58 2.37 -11.16
N ARG A 131 -14.98 3.32 -11.99
CA ARG A 131 -15.54 4.59 -11.52
C ARG A 131 -16.82 4.42 -10.67
N PRO A 132 -17.79 3.54 -10.98
CA PRO A 132 -18.96 3.34 -10.13
C PRO A 132 -18.62 2.92 -8.70
N ARG A 133 -17.67 1.98 -8.52
CA ARG A 133 -17.26 1.57 -7.17
C ARG A 133 -16.47 2.66 -6.46
N ALA A 134 -15.66 3.44 -7.18
CA ALA A 134 -14.98 4.59 -6.60
C ALA A 134 -15.96 5.66 -6.07
N ILE A 135 -17.04 5.95 -6.80
CA ILE A 135 -18.13 6.84 -6.36
C ILE A 135 -18.77 6.30 -5.08
N GLN A 136 -19.09 5.00 -5.04
CA GLN A 136 -19.69 4.38 -3.87
C GLN A 136 -18.78 4.50 -2.63
N SER A 137 -17.48 4.27 -2.78
CA SER A 137 -16.52 4.41 -1.68
C SER A 137 -16.44 5.85 -1.15
N LEU A 138 -16.48 6.86 -2.03
CA LEU A 138 -16.53 8.26 -1.58
C LEU A 138 -17.82 8.61 -0.86
N ARG A 139 -18.96 8.01 -1.24
CA ARG A 139 -20.22 8.16 -0.50
C ARG A 139 -20.12 7.58 0.91
N SER A 140 -19.55 6.38 1.06
CA SER A 140 -19.30 5.79 2.38
C SER A 140 -18.35 6.64 3.23
N ALA A 141 -17.35 7.29 2.64
CA ALA A 141 -16.51 8.24 3.37
C ALA A 141 -17.30 9.45 3.91
N LEU A 142 -18.31 9.92 3.16
CA LEU A 142 -19.18 11.04 3.55
C LEU A 142 -20.25 10.65 4.59
N GLU A 143 -20.56 9.36 4.72
CA GLU A 143 -21.41 8.84 5.80
C GLU A 143 -20.68 8.89 7.15
N GLU A 144 -19.35 8.73 7.15
CA GLU A 144 -18.50 8.84 8.33
C GLU A 144 -18.26 10.31 8.76
N VAL A 145 -18.06 11.20 7.78
CA VAL A 145 -17.81 12.63 8.05
C VAL A 145 -18.35 13.51 6.93
N ASP A 146 -19.04 14.58 7.31
CA ASP A 146 -19.45 15.62 6.37
C ASP A 146 -18.27 16.54 6.03
N ASP A 147 -17.54 16.21 4.97
CA ASP A 147 -16.36 16.95 4.52
C ASP A 147 -16.58 17.63 3.14
N PRO A 148 -16.43 18.97 3.04
CA PRO A 148 -16.63 19.69 1.78
C PRO A 148 -15.67 19.29 0.64
N TYR A 149 -14.44 18.91 0.97
CA TYR A 149 -13.46 18.43 -0.01
C TYR A 149 -13.88 17.08 -0.58
N LEU A 150 -14.34 16.14 0.25
CA LEU A 150 -14.89 14.86 -0.19
C LEU A 150 -16.13 15.03 -1.05
N ARG A 151 -17.04 15.95 -0.70
CA ARG A 151 -18.21 16.29 -1.53
C ARG A 151 -17.80 16.82 -2.90
N SER A 152 -16.86 17.77 -2.93
CA SER A 152 -16.36 18.33 -4.20
C SER A 152 -15.74 17.25 -5.08
N ARG A 153 -14.94 16.37 -4.48
CA ARG A 153 -14.32 15.25 -5.17
C ARG A 153 -15.35 14.25 -5.72
N LEU A 154 -16.37 13.91 -4.94
CA LEU A 154 -17.48 13.06 -5.38
C LEU A 154 -18.21 13.69 -6.57
N MET A 155 -18.53 14.98 -6.51
CA MET A 155 -19.22 15.69 -7.60
C MET A 155 -18.40 15.69 -8.90
N GLN A 156 -17.09 15.96 -8.83
CA GLN A 156 -16.19 15.88 -10.00
C GLN A 156 -16.24 14.48 -10.62
N LEU A 157 -16.17 13.46 -9.76
CA LEU A 157 -16.20 12.06 -10.17
C LEU A 157 -17.58 11.64 -10.70
N GLU A 158 -18.70 12.23 -10.27
CA GLU A 158 -20.02 11.96 -10.84
C GLU A 158 -20.21 12.64 -12.19
N GLN A 159 -19.67 13.84 -12.38
CA GLN A 159 -19.77 14.63 -13.62
C GLN A 159 -18.82 14.17 -14.73
N GLY A 160 -17.87 13.28 -14.43
CA GLY A 160 -16.91 12.76 -15.40
C GLY A 160 -15.78 13.70 -15.70
N GLN A 161 -15.55 14.65 -14.81
CA GLN A 161 -14.38 15.50 -14.84
C GLN A 161 -13.27 14.78 -14.08
N SER A 162 -12.24 14.34 -14.80
CA SER A 162 -10.99 13.89 -14.21
C SER A 162 -10.37 15.09 -13.49
N GLY A 163 -10.45 15.12 -12.15
CA GLY A 163 -9.72 16.11 -11.36
C GLY A 163 -8.21 16.05 -11.65
N PRO A 164 -7.46 17.15 -11.44
CA PRO A 164 -6.07 17.22 -11.86
C PRO A 164 -5.23 16.16 -11.14
N ALA A 165 -4.42 15.43 -11.92
CA ALA A 165 -3.36 14.59 -11.39
C ALA A 165 -2.44 15.46 -10.51
N ARG A 166 -2.31 15.09 -9.24
CA ARG A 166 -1.26 15.60 -8.35
C ARG A 166 -0.20 14.55 -8.20
#